data_AF-A0A519PAI7-F1
#
_entry.id   AF-A0A519PAI7-F1
#
_cell.length_a   1.000
_cell.length_b   1.000
_cell.length_c   1.000
_cell.angle_alpha   90.00
_cell.angle_beta   90.00
_cell.angle_gamma   90.00
#
_symmetry.space_group_name_H-M   'P 1'
#
loop_
_entity.id
_entity.type
_entity.pdbx_description
1 polymer ?
#
loop_
_entity_poly.entity_id
_entity_poly.type
_entity_poly.pdbx_seq_one_letter_code
_entity_poly.pdbx_strand_id
1 'polypeptide(L)'
;MHAHLIINGASVMLHDEFPEYGHEADITPKGMTLHLQVDDADEWWNRAVINGGVPTLPLTDQFWGDRYGQLRDPFGHSWSIGSPIRR
;
A
#
# COMPACT_ATOMS: atom_id res chain seq x y z
N MET A 1 -1.85 -6.16 -18.88
CA MET A 1 -2.39 -7.34 -18.16
C MET A 1 -3.20 -6.85 -16.95
N HIS A 2 -4.05 -7.66 -16.31
CA HIS A 2 -4.75 -7.24 -15.07
C HIS A 2 -4.37 -8.12 -13.88
N ALA A 3 -4.39 -7.53 -12.68
CA ALA A 3 -4.27 -8.22 -11.41
C ALA A 3 -5.54 -7.99 -10.60
N HIS A 4 -6.09 -9.07 -10.04
CA HIS A 4 -7.19 -9.02 -9.08
C HIS A 4 -6.68 -9.52 -7.74
N LEU A 5 -6.58 -8.61 -6.78
CA LEU A 5 -6.15 -8.88 -5.42
C LEU A 5 -7.38 -8.92 -4.52
N ILE A 6 -7.45 -9.93 -3.66
CA ILE A 6 -8.40 -9.96 -2.55
C ILE A 6 -7.65 -9.58 -1.28
N ILE A 7 -8.00 -8.44 -0.71
CA ILE A 7 -7.38 -7.93 0.52
C ILE A 7 -8.48 -7.72 1.55
N ASN A 8 -8.41 -8.48 2.66
CA ASN A 8 -9.40 -8.46 3.73
C ASN A 8 -10.85 -8.64 3.23
N GLY A 9 -11.03 -9.51 2.24
CA GLY A 9 -12.34 -9.78 1.61
C GLY A 9 -12.80 -8.73 0.59
N ALA A 10 -12.09 -7.61 0.43
CA ALA A 10 -12.38 -6.61 -0.59
C ALA A 10 -11.62 -6.89 -1.89
N SER A 11 -12.21 -6.51 -3.02
CA SER A 11 -11.58 -6.60 -4.34
C SER A 11 -10.77 -5.33 -4.63
N VAL A 12 -9.51 -5.51 -4.98
CA VAL A 12 -8.65 -4.48 -5.56
C VAL A 12 -8.26 -4.96 -6.96
N MET A 13 -8.65 -4.22 -7.98
CA MET A 13 -8.34 -4.52 -9.38
C MET A 13 -7.34 -3.49 -9.90
N LEU A 14 -6.27 -3.98 -10.52
CA LEU A 14 -5.18 -3.19 -11.06
C LEU A 14 -4.89 -3.70 -12.48
N HIS A 15 -4.30 -2.86 -13.32
CA HIS A 15 -3.83 -3.27 -14.64
C HIS A 15 -2.56 -2.52 -15.01
N ASP A 16 -1.78 -3.10 -15.92
CA ASP A 16 -0.66 -2.39 -16.53
C ASP A 16 -1.16 -1.21 -17.34
N GLU A 17 -0.32 -0.23 -17.60
CA GLU A 17 -0.64 0.81 -18.55
C GLU A 17 -0.83 0.22 -19.95
N PHE A 18 -1.80 0.75 -20.69
CA PHE A 18 -2.02 0.40 -22.10
C PHE A 18 -2.02 1.66 -22.97
N PRO A 19 -0.85 2.26 -23.24
CA PRO A 19 -0.75 3.50 -24.02
C PRO A 19 -1.33 3.39 -25.44
N GLU A 20 -1.36 2.18 -26.01
CA GLU A 20 -1.97 1.87 -27.30
C GLU A 20 -3.48 2.16 -27.36
N TYR A 21 -4.16 2.30 -26.20
CA TYR A 21 -5.55 2.71 -26.10
C TYR A 21 -5.72 4.19 -25.75
N GLY A 22 -4.69 5.02 -25.95
CA GLY A 22 -4.75 6.47 -25.79
C GLY A 22 -4.48 6.96 -24.36
N HIS A 23 -3.88 6.12 -23.52
CA HIS A 23 -3.44 6.49 -22.17
C HIS A 23 -1.99 6.96 -22.16
N GLU A 24 -1.63 7.80 -21.17
CA GLU A 24 -0.23 8.16 -20.94
C GLU A 24 0.55 6.93 -20.41
N ALA A 25 1.84 6.87 -20.74
CA ALA A 25 2.77 5.84 -20.28
C ALA A 25 3.68 6.37 -19.16
N ASP A 26 4.22 5.47 -18.36
CA ASP A 26 5.10 5.69 -17.22
C ASP A 26 4.52 6.70 -16.20
N ILE A 27 3.21 6.64 -15.97
CA ILE A 27 2.50 7.52 -15.04
C ILE A 27 2.92 7.15 -13.62
N THR A 28 3.64 8.07 -12.96
CA THR A 28 3.85 7.96 -11.52
C THR A 28 2.52 8.22 -10.80
N PRO A 29 2.01 7.28 -9.98
CA PRO A 29 0.77 7.50 -9.22
C PRO A 29 0.89 8.73 -8.31
N LYS A 30 -0.07 9.65 -8.39
CA LYS A 30 -0.11 10.89 -7.60
C LYS A 30 -1.47 11.09 -6.96
N GLY A 31 -1.49 11.72 -5.79
CA GLY A 31 -2.71 12.19 -5.14
C GLY A 31 -3.59 11.12 -4.49
N MET A 32 -3.14 9.86 -4.41
CA MET A 32 -3.84 8.79 -3.70
C MET A 32 -2.88 8.00 -2.79
N THR A 33 -3.43 7.48 -1.68
CA THR A 33 -2.78 6.48 -0.83
C THR A 33 -3.79 5.35 -0.59
N LEU A 34 -3.34 4.11 -0.80
CA LEU A 34 -4.13 2.92 -0.52
C LEU A 34 -3.93 2.55 0.96
N HIS A 35 -5.01 2.62 1.75
CA HIS A 35 -4.96 2.31 3.17
C HIS A 35 -5.34 0.85 3.46
N LEU A 36 -4.45 0.13 4.15
CA LEU A 36 -4.62 -1.23 4.61
C LEU A 36 -4.83 -1.23 6.13
N GLN A 37 -6.08 -1.37 6.55
CA GLN A 37 -6.42 -1.68 7.93
C GLN A 37 -6.29 -3.19 8.16
N VAL A 38 -5.45 -3.60 9.10
CA VAL A 38 -5.11 -5.02 9.34
C VAL A 38 -5.12 -5.32 10.85
N ASP A 39 -5.08 -6.62 11.19
CA ASP A 39 -5.02 -7.07 12.59
C ASP A 39 -3.60 -7.00 13.19
N ASP A 40 -2.57 -7.03 12.34
CA ASP A 40 -1.16 -6.95 12.73
C ASP A 40 -0.38 -6.08 11.73
N ALA A 41 -0.15 -4.81 12.08
CA ALA A 41 0.57 -3.91 11.19
C ALA A 41 2.05 -4.29 11.01
N ASP A 42 2.70 -4.87 12.04
CA ASP A 42 4.11 -5.25 11.96
C ASP A 42 4.32 -6.43 11.00
N GLU A 43 3.42 -7.42 10.99
CA GLU A 43 3.46 -8.54 10.03
C GLU A 43 3.38 -8.04 8.58
N TRP A 44 2.36 -7.23 8.27
CA TRP A 44 2.14 -6.71 6.91
C TRP A 44 3.22 -5.73 6.48
N TRP A 45 3.73 -4.91 7.41
CA TRP A 45 4.84 -4.01 7.17
C TRP A 45 6.11 -4.77 6.77
N ASN A 46 6.49 -5.80 7.54
CA ASN A 46 7.65 -6.62 7.23
C ASN A 46 7.52 -7.29 5.86
N ARG A 47 6.34 -7.83 5.55
CA ARG A 47 6.05 -8.41 4.23
C ARG A 47 6.24 -7.38 3.12
N ALA A 48 5.75 -6.16 3.28
CA ALA A 48 5.87 -5.11 2.27
C ALA A 48 7.33 -4.70 2.05
N VAL A 49 8.10 -4.48 3.12
CA VAL A 49 9.51 -4.09 3.03
C VAL A 49 10.37 -5.18 2.38
N ILE A 50 10.17 -6.46 2.73
CA ILE A 50 10.88 -7.60 2.11
C ILE A 50 10.65 -7.66 0.60
N ASN A 51 9.47 -7.24 0.12
CA ASN A 51 9.11 -7.24 -1.29
C ASN A 51 9.43 -5.89 -2.00
N GLY A 52 10.30 -5.06 -1.43
CA GLY A 52 10.79 -3.83 -2.05
C GLY A 52 9.98 -2.58 -1.73
N GLY A 53 9.04 -2.65 -0.77
CA GLY A 53 8.39 -1.47 -0.22
C GLY A 53 9.39 -0.56 0.49
N VAL A 54 9.41 0.72 0.11
CA VAL A 54 10.30 1.74 0.68
C VAL A 54 9.54 2.61 1.67
N PRO A 55 9.87 2.59 2.97
CA PRO A 55 9.22 3.44 3.97
C PRO A 55 9.33 4.94 3.61
N THR A 56 8.19 5.63 3.63
CA THR A 56 8.10 7.09 3.50
C THR A 56 7.73 7.75 4.83
N LEU A 57 6.99 7.02 5.66
CA LEU A 57 6.74 7.29 7.07
C LEU A 57 6.93 5.98 7.84
N PRO A 58 7.98 5.84 8.66
CA PRO A 58 8.24 4.59 9.39
C PRO A 58 7.04 4.13 10.21
N LEU A 59 6.85 2.81 10.34
CA LEU A 59 5.81 2.24 11.20
C LEU A 59 6.12 2.56 12.67
N THR A 60 5.26 3.35 13.30
CA THR A 60 5.37 3.68 14.72
C THR A 60 4.01 3.63 15.40
N ASP A 61 4.02 3.59 16.73
CA ASP A 61 2.85 3.83 17.54
C ASP A 61 2.51 5.33 17.44
N GLN A 62 1.26 5.63 17.16
CA GLN A 62 0.78 6.98 16.93
C GLN A 62 -0.13 7.43 18.08
N PHE A 63 -0.18 8.74 18.31
CA PHE A 63 -0.92 9.33 19.44
C PHE A 63 -2.43 9.06 19.41
N TRP A 64 -2.98 8.70 18.24
CA TRP A 64 -4.39 8.35 18.06
C TRP A 64 -4.70 6.87 18.31
N GLY A 65 -3.73 6.08 18.77
CA GLY A 65 -3.95 4.72 19.25
C GLY A 65 -3.69 3.61 18.22
N ASP A 66 -3.15 3.94 17.05
CA ASP A 66 -2.78 2.96 16.02
C ASP A 66 -1.27 2.77 15.90
N ARG A 67 -0.89 1.54 15.57
CA ARG A 67 0.38 1.19 14.95
C ARG A 67 0.27 1.51 13.46
N TYR A 68 0.94 2.56 12.99
CA TYR A 68 0.70 3.12 11.65
C TYR A 68 1.98 3.61 10.96
N GLY A 69 2.03 3.44 9.63
CA GLY A 69 3.14 3.87 8.78
C GLY A 69 2.73 3.96 7.31
N GLN A 70 3.62 4.52 6.48
CA GLN A 70 3.45 4.64 5.03
C GLN A 70 4.71 4.19 4.29
N LEU A 71 4.51 3.59 3.12
CA LEU A 71 5.57 3.16 2.22
C LEU A 71 5.16 3.33 0.76
N ARG A 72 6.16 3.36 -0.12
CA ARG A 72 5.97 3.33 -1.57
C ARG A 72 6.33 1.95 -2.10
N ASP A 73 5.48 1.36 -2.92
CA ASP A 73 5.78 0.09 -3.57
C ASP A 73 6.72 0.27 -4.79
N PRO A 74 7.27 -0.82 -5.36
CA PRO A 74 8.16 -0.75 -6.52
C PRO A 74 7.54 -0.11 -7.78
N PHE A 75 6.21 -0.03 -7.86
CA PHE A 75 5.48 0.59 -8.97
C PHE A 75 5.13 2.06 -8.70
N GLY A 76 5.58 2.61 -7.56
CA GLY A 76 5.39 4.00 -7.21
C GLY A 76 4.07 4.31 -6.49
N HIS A 77 3.23 3.33 -6.16
CA HIS A 77 1.99 3.59 -5.41
C HIS A 77 2.29 3.85 -3.93
N SER A 78 1.53 4.77 -3.34
CA SER A 78 1.59 5.08 -1.92
C SER A 78 0.65 4.15 -1.15
N TRP A 79 1.17 3.51 -0.11
CA TRP A 79 0.42 2.64 0.79
C TRP A 79 0.56 3.13 2.22
N SER A 80 -0.51 2.99 2.99
CA SER A 80 -0.47 3.13 4.44
C SER A 80 -0.99 1.86 5.10
N ILE A 81 -0.35 1.45 6.19
CA ILE A 81 -0.70 0.24 6.92
C ILE A 81 -1.01 0.66 8.36
N GLY A 82 -2.14 0.20 8.88
CA GLY A 82 -2.61 0.52 10.23
C GLY A 82 -3.22 -0.69 10.94
N SER A 83 -2.96 -0.80 12.24
CA SER A 83 -3.69 -1.67 13.16
C SER A 83 -3.84 -0.96 14.52
N PRO A 84 -4.84 -1.29 15.35
CA PRO A 84 -4.88 -0.80 16.72
C PRO A 84 -3.61 -1.21 17.48
N ILE A 85 -3.09 -0.35 18.37
CA ILE A 85 -1.99 -0.73 19.25
C ILE A 85 -2.47 -1.84 20.20
N ARG A 86 -1.71 -2.94 20.27
CA ARG A 86 -1.96 -4.01 21.23
C ARG A 86 -1.61 -3.53 22.64
N ARG A 87 -2.55 -3.66 23.59
CA ARG A 87 -2.34 -3.33 25.01
C ARG A 87 -1.64 -4.46 25.76
#